data_AF-A0A2H3KEE7-F1
#
_entry.id   AF-A0A2H3KEE7-F1
#
_cell.length_a   1.000
_cell.length_b   1.000
_cell.length_c   1.000
_cell.angle_alpha   90.00
_cell.angle_beta   90.00
_cell.angle_gamma   90.00
#
_symmetry.space_group_name_H-M   'P 1'
#
loop_
_entity.id
_entity.type
_entity.pdbx_description
1 polymer ?
#
loop_
_entity_poly.entity_id
_entity_poly.type
_entity_poly.pdbx_seq_one_letter_code
_entity_poly.pdbx_strand_id
1 'polypeptide(L)'
;MRKAMNYINESLGINVIVKPILNKDLGNLPMYINQAYNLYDTIVFNKNIVLIEQKNESNFSVLQTEKKLQLIRNTFNKTVVLVLENLQSYNRKRLIEKRINFIVADKQLFLPELLINLSENYSAPKAKSKKLMPSSQFILLYYILNKKNIWQMEAHSFKEIASKLNYTPMAVSYAINELKEHELITIHGEKEKHIKFHLETNALWDKALKQNILESPVLKTVFVDELASNIKFLKSNCAALPQYANINPSSQPFFAIEKSLFYSLQKNRNLVNANAIEGKYAIEIWKYNPELLFNGTLENNTVVDPLSLYLSLKDSTDERIEMALEQLIEKMIW
;
A
#
# COMPACT_ATOMS: atom_id res chain seq x y z
N MET A 1 4.91 -27.60 -19.98
CA MET A 1 5.63 -27.12 -21.17
C MET A 1 4.87 -26.04 -21.97
N ARG A 2 3.58 -26.24 -22.31
CA ARG A 2 2.80 -25.26 -23.10
C ARG A 2 2.83 -23.82 -22.57
N LYS A 3 2.66 -23.63 -21.25
CA LYS A 3 2.74 -22.31 -20.59
C LYS A 3 4.11 -21.65 -20.82
N ALA A 4 5.20 -22.40 -20.62
CA ALA A 4 6.55 -21.90 -20.83
C ALA A 4 6.82 -21.53 -22.30
N MET A 5 6.29 -22.30 -23.25
CA MET A 5 6.39 -21.97 -24.68
C MET A 5 5.69 -20.64 -25.01
N ASN A 6 4.45 -20.47 -24.55
CA ASN A 6 3.71 -19.23 -24.75
C ASN A 6 4.45 -18.05 -24.10
N TYR A 7 4.92 -18.23 -22.86
CA TYR A 7 5.67 -17.21 -22.14
C TYR A 7 6.96 -16.80 -22.87
N ILE A 8 7.73 -17.76 -23.40
CA ILE A 8 8.90 -17.45 -24.25
C ILE A 8 8.49 -16.61 -25.46
N ASN A 9 7.42 -16.99 -26.15
CA ASN A 9 6.95 -16.28 -27.34
C ASN A 9 6.54 -14.84 -27.03
N GLU A 10 5.75 -14.64 -25.96
CA GLU A 10 5.26 -13.34 -25.53
C GLU A 10 6.38 -12.45 -25.00
N SER A 11 7.22 -12.95 -24.10
CA SER A 11 8.28 -12.15 -23.47
C SER A 11 9.43 -11.82 -24.42
N LEU A 12 9.75 -12.70 -25.39
CA LEU A 12 10.86 -12.49 -26.32
C LEU A 12 10.43 -12.04 -27.71
N GLY A 13 9.12 -12.00 -28.01
CA GLY A 13 8.59 -11.59 -29.32
C GLY A 13 8.98 -12.53 -30.46
N ILE A 14 9.11 -13.83 -30.19
CA ILE A 14 9.50 -14.86 -31.17
C ILE A 14 8.45 -15.97 -31.26
N ASN A 15 8.59 -16.86 -32.24
CA ASN A 15 7.77 -18.07 -32.36
C ASN A 15 8.66 -19.31 -32.24
N VAL A 16 8.76 -19.87 -31.03
CA VAL A 16 9.52 -21.10 -30.80
C VAL A 16 8.72 -22.35 -31.16
N ILE A 17 9.42 -23.35 -31.70
CA ILE A 17 8.88 -24.69 -31.92
C ILE A 17 9.54 -25.62 -30.92
N VAL A 18 8.75 -26.15 -29.98
CA VAL A 18 9.23 -27.07 -28.93
C VAL A 18 8.92 -28.51 -29.34
N LYS A 19 9.95 -29.34 -29.50
CA LYS A 19 9.81 -30.77 -29.88
C LYS A 19 10.26 -31.68 -28.73
N PRO A 20 9.46 -32.68 -28.31
CA PRO A 20 9.91 -33.62 -27.29
C PRO A 20 11.09 -34.44 -27.78
N ILE A 21 12.10 -34.64 -26.93
CA ILE A 21 13.23 -35.54 -27.21
C ILE A 21 12.79 -36.96 -26.84
N LEU A 22 12.72 -37.86 -27.82
CA LEU A 22 12.21 -39.22 -27.63
C LEU A 22 13.26 -40.16 -27.03
N ASN A 23 12.81 -41.23 -26.36
CA ASN A 23 13.67 -42.23 -25.69
C ASN A 23 14.77 -42.84 -26.58
N LYS A 24 14.59 -42.88 -27.89
CA LYS A 24 15.59 -43.40 -28.84
C LYS A 24 16.79 -42.44 -29.01
N ASP A 25 16.56 -41.14 -28.81
CA ASP A 25 17.58 -40.09 -28.92
C ASP A 25 18.24 -39.79 -27.56
N LEU A 26 17.71 -40.39 -26.48
CA LEU A 26 18.19 -40.25 -25.10
C LEU A 26 19.25 -41.30 -24.72
N GLY A 27 19.73 -42.12 -25.67
CA GLY A 27 20.53 -43.34 -25.44
C GLY A 27 21.81 -43.19 -24.60
N ASN A 28 22.30 -41.96 -24.40
CA ASN A 28 23.48 -41.66 -23.60
C ASN A 28 23.17 -41.07 -22.20
N LEU A 29 21.90 -40.87 -21.85
CA LEU A 29 21.53 -40.36 -20.52
C LEU A 29 21.21 -41.51 -19.55
N PRO A 30 21.67 -41.42 -18.28
CA PRO A 30 21.27 -42.36 -17.26
C PRO A 30 19.75 -42.40 -17.05
N MET A 31 19.20 -43.60 -16.79
CA MET A 31 17.76 -43.81 -16.60
C MET A 31 17.13 -42.88 -15.56
N TYR A 32 17.86 -42.52 -14.49
CA TYR A 32 17.34 -41.65 -13.45
C TYR A 32 17.05 -40.21 -13.93
N ILE A 33 17.70 -39.74 -15.00
CA ILE A 33 17.40 -38.44 -15.62
C ILE A 33 16.07 -38.52 -16.36
N ASN A 34 15.89 -39.57 -17.16
CA ASN A 34 14.66 -39.78 -17.94
C ASN A 34 13.44 -40.00 -17.04
N GLN A 35 13.62 -40.57 -15.85
CA GLN A 35 12.56 -40.71 -14.85
C GLN A 35 12.24 -39.39 -14.14
N ALA A 36 13.21 -38.47 -14.02
CA ALA A 36 13.03 -37.22 -13.28
C ALA A 36 12.56 -36.04 -14.15
N TYR A 37 12.86 -36.04 -15.46
CA TYR A 37 12.60 -34.90 -16.35
C TYR A 37 11.93 -35.31 -17.66
N ASN A 38 11.14 -34.39 -18.19
CA ASN A 38 10.74 -34.34 -19.60
C ASN A 38 11.70 -33.39 -20.32
N LEU A 39 12.27 -33.82 -21.45
CA LEU A 39 13.23 -33.04 -22.23
C LEU A 39 12.63 -32.64 -23.57
N TYR A 40 12.88 -31.41 -23.98
CA TYR A 40 12.39 -30.86 -25.23
C TYR A 40 13.48 -30.04 -25.92
N ASP A 41 13.57 -30.17 -27.24
CA ASP A 41 14.45 -29.37 -28.08
C ASP A 41 13.72 -28.14 -28.61
N THR A 42 14.42 -27.01 -28.62
CA THR A 42 13.94 -25.76 -29.21
C THR A 42 15.11 -24.90 -29.70
N ILE A 43 14.79 -23.83 -30.42
CA ILE A 43 15.75 -22.82 -30.87
C ILE A 43 15.25 -21.45 -30.40
N VAL A 44 16.09 -20.70 -29.70
CA VAL A 44 15.82 -19.31 -29.28
C VAL A 44 16.99 -18.45 -29.74
N PHE A 45 16.72 -17.38 -30.49
CA PHE A 45 17.75 -16.49 -31.05
C PHE A 45 18.95 -17.22 -31.68
N ASN A 46 18.65 -18.22 -32.53
CA ASN A 46 19.63 -19.07 -33.21
C ASN A 46 20.54 -19.90 -32.28
N LYS A 47 20.16 -20.10 -31.03
CA LYS A 47 20.82 -21.01 -30.09
C LYS A 47 19.97 -22.26 -29.87
N ASN A 48 20.60 -23.41 -29.98
CA ASN A 48 19.99 -24.70 -29.67
C ASN A 48 19.83 -24.85 -28.15
N ILE A 49 18.60 -25.04 -27.71
CA ILE A 49 18.25 -25.13 -26.30
C ILE A 49 17.54 -26.45 -26.01
N VAL A 50 17.92 -27.07 -24.90
CA VAL A 50 17.17 -28.17 -24.28
C VAL A 50 16.38 -27.61 -23.10
N LEU A 51 15.06 -27.56 -23.24
CA LEU A 51 14.15 -27.26 -22.13
C LEU A 51 13.97 -28.53 -21.31
N ILE A 52 14.14 -28.43 -19.99
CA ILE A 52 13.91 -29.54 -19.07
C ILE A 52 12.79 -29.20 -18.09
N GLU A 53 11.79 -30.06 -17.99
CA GLU A 53 10.65 -29.91 -17.10
C GLU A 53 10.66 -31.06 -16.09
N GLN A 54 10.60 -30.74 -14.79
CA GLN A 54 10.64 -31.76 -13.76
C GLN A 54 9.30 -32.49 -13.65
N LYS A 55 9.32 -33.83 -13.60
CA LYS A 55 8.11 -34.67 -13.52
C LYS A 55 7.44 -34.64 -12.14
N ASN A 56 8.23 -34.46 -11.07
CA ASN A 56 7.75 -34.40 -9.68
C ASN A 56 8.34 -33.18 -8.96
N GLU A 57 7.51 -32.19 -8.63
CA GLU A 57 7.94 -30.91 -8.03
C GLU A 57 8.18 -30.97 -6.51
N SER A 58 7.72 -32.01 -5.82
CA SER A 58 7.63 -32.05 -4.34
C SER A 58 8.97 -32.01 -3.59
N ASN A 59 10.10 -32.27 -4.25
CA ASN A 59 11.44 -32.25 -3.65
C ASN A 59 12.48 -31.51 -4.53
N PHE A 60 12.23 -30.24 -4.86
CA PHE A 60 13.17 -29.43 -5.63
C PHE A 60 14.41 -29.02 -4.79
N SER A 61 15.58 -29.55 -5.17
CA SER A 61 16.89 -29.16 -4.61
C SER A 61 17.79 -28.60 -5.70
N VAL A 62 18.20 -27.33 -5.54
CA VAL A 62 19.07 -26.63 -6.50
C VAL A 62 20.42 -27.35 -6.68
N LEU A 63 21.01 -27.85 -5.58
CA LEU A 63 22.30 -28.56 -5.60
C LEU A 63 22.25 -29.88 -6.38
N GLN A 64 21.18 -30.65 -6.22
CA GLN A 64 21.00 -31.89 -6.96
C GLN A 64 20.67 -31.62 -8.43
N THR A 65 19.87 -30.58 -8.69
CA THR A 65 19.45 -30.21 -10.04
C THR A 65 20.63 -29.71 -10.88
N GLU A 66 21.55 -28.94 -10.29
CA GLU A 66 22.76 -28.45 -10.96
C GLU A 66 23.61 -29.59 -11.55
N LYS A 67 23.89 -30.64 -10.76
CA LYS A 67 24.67 -31.80 -11.24
C LYS A 67 23.98 -32.50 -12.41
N LYS A 68 22.65 -32.63 -12.35
CA LYS A 68 21.85 -33.26 -13.40
C LYS A 68 21.81 -32.41 -14.67
N LEU A 69 21.67 -31.09 -14.52
CA LEU A 69 21.72 -30.12 -15.62
C LEU A 69 23.08 -30.15 -16.34
N GLN A 70 24.18 -30.22 -15.59
CA GLN A 70 25.52 -30.31 -16.16
C GLN A 70 25.71 -31.59 -16.97
N LEU A 71 25.18 -32.73 -16.49
CA LEU A 71 25.21 -33.97 -17.24
C LEU A 71 24.44 -33.87 -18.57
N ILE A 72 23.21 -33.34 -18.53
CA ILE A 72 22.38 -33.14 -19.73
C ILE A 72 23.08 -32.19 -20.71
N ARG A 73 23.69 -31.12 -20.21
CA ARG A 73 24.46 -30.16 -21.01
C ARG A 73 25.61 -30.85 -21.75
N ASN A 74 26.38 -31.67 -21.04
CA ASN A 74 27.52 -32.37 -21.63
C ASN A 74 27.07 -33.41 -22.67
N THR A 75 25.93 -34.08 -22.43
CA THR A 75 25.40 -35.09 -23.36
C THR A 75 24.90 -34.48 -24.67
N PHE A 76 24.15 -33.36 -24.61
CA PHE A 76 23.58 -32.75 -25.82
C PHE A 76 24.45 -31.66 -26.44
N ASN A 77 25.47 -31.17 -25.71
CA ASN A 77 26.26 -30.00 -26.09
C ASN A 77 25.40 -28.77 -26.48
N LYS A 78 24.33 -28.55 -25.71
CA LYS A 78 23.34 -27.48 -25.90
C LYS A 78 23.15 -26.70 -24.61
N THR A 79 22.65 -25.47 -24.71
CA THR A 79 22.22 -24.70 -23.54
C THR A 79 21.02 -25.40 -22.91
N VAL A 80 21.11 -25.69 -21.61
CA VAL A 80 20.02 -26.35 -20.86
C VAL A 80 19.29 -25.31 -20.04
N VAL A 81 17.96 -25.32 -20.12
CA VAL A 81 17.08 -24.38 -19.44
C VAL A 81 16.06 -25.15 -18.61
N LEU A 82 16.02 -24.86 -17.32
CA LEU A 82 15.10 -25.47 -16.38
C LEU A 82 13.74 -24.77 -16.42
N VAL A 83 12.67 -25.52 -16.67
CA VAL A 83 11.29 -25.03 -16.66
C VAL A 83 10.62 -25.47 -15.37
N LEU A 84 10.10 -24.51 -14.62
CA LEU A 84 9.46 -24.70 -13.31
C LEU A 84 8.06 -24.07 -13.32
N GLU A 85 7.08 -24.70 -12.67
CA GLU A 85 5.77 -24.07 -12.49
C GLU A 85 5.81 -22.99 -11.40
N ASN A 86 6.50 -23.28 -10.30
CA ASN A 86 6.67 -22.35 -9.19
C ASN A 86 8.09 -22.38 -8.63
N LEU A 87 8.54 -21.24 -8.10
CA LEU A 87 9.88 -21.09 -7.55
C LEU A 87 9.84 -20.21 -6.31
N GLN A 88 10.26 -20.77 -5.17
CA GLN A 88 10.37 -20.03 -3.91
C GLN A 88 11.55 -19.06 -3.94
N SER A 89 11.43 -17.91 -3.28
CA SER A 89 12.39 -16.81 -3.35
C SER A 89 13.83 -17.20 -2.99
N TYR A 90 14.02 -18.11 -2.02
CA TYR A 90 15.34 -18.58 -1.63
C TYR A 90 15.97 -19.51 -2.68
N ASN A 91 15.18 -20.36 -3.35
CA ASN A 91 15.64 -21.20 -4.45
C ASN A 91 15.94 -20.37 -5.71
N ARG A 92 15.13 -19.33 -5.96
CA ARG A 92 15.41 -18.33 -7.00
C ARG A 92 16.77 -17.69 -6.82
N LYS A 93 17.07 -17.18 -5.61
CA LYS A 93 18.36 -16.57 -5.29
C LYS A 93 19.52 -17.53 -5.59
N ARG A 94 19.40 -18.78 -5.14
CA ARG A 94 20.42 -19.82 -5.37
C ARG A 94 20.63 -20.17 -6.85
N LEU A 95 19.56 -20.26 -7.65
CA LEU A 95 19.66 -20.50 -9.10
C LEU A 95 20.39 -19.35 -9.81
N ILE A 96 20.10 -18.10 -9.43
CA ILE A 96 20.76 -16.91 -9.97
C ILE A 96 22.24 -16.89 -9.59
N GLU A 97 22.57 -17.12 -8.32
CA GLU A 97 23.97 -17.19 -7.83
C GLU A 97 24.79 -18.24 -8.58
N LYS A 98 24.17 -19.40 -8.88
CA LYS A 98 24.78 -20.49 -9.66
C LYS A 98 24.72 -20.29 -11.18
N ARG A 99 24.13 -19.17 -11.66
CA ARG A 99 23.96 -18.85 -13.10
C ARG A 99 23.25 -19.96 -13.88
N ILE A 100 22.31 -20.65 -13.24
CA ILE A 100 21.51 -21.69 -13.89
C ILE A 100 20.41 -21.02 -14.72
N ASN A 101 20.29 -21.38 -16.01
CA ASN A 101 19.19 -20.89 -16.84
C ASN A 101 17.86 -21.49 -16.36
N PHE A 102 16.86 -20.65 -16.10
CA PHE A 102 15.53 -21.10 -15.73
C PHE A 102 14.41 -20.21 -16.27
N ILE A 103 13.25 -20.82 -16.41
CA ILE A 103 11.99 -20.18 -16.79
C ILE A 103 10.94 -20.58 -15.75
N VAL A 104 10.30 -19.58 -15.16
CA VAL A 104 9.06 -19.72 -14.42
C VAL A 104 7.99 -19.01 -15.24
N ALA A 105 7.08 -19.80 -15.83
CA ALA A 105 6.05 -19.26 -16.71
C ALA A 105 5.29 -18.10 -16.03
N ASP A 106 5.01 -17.05 -16.81
CA ASP A 106 4.27 -15.84 -16.40
C ASP A 106 4.92 -15.04 -15.25
N LYS A 107 6.18 -15.33 -14.91
CA LYS A 107 6.86 -14.69 -13.76
C LYS A 107 8.26 -14.22 -14.10
N GLN A 108 9.12 -15.12 -14.60
CA GLN A 108 10.52 -14.80 -14.80
C GLN A 108 11.18 -15.69 -15.85
N LEU A 109 11.97 -15.05 -16.71
CA LEU A 109 12.86 -15.69 -17.66
C LEU A 109 14.29 -15.23 -17.36
N PHE A 110 15.12 -16.14 -16.84
CA PHE A 110 16.51 -15.87 -16.49
C PHE A 110 17.42 -16.81 -17.27
N LEU A 111 18.01 -16.31 -18.36
CA LEU A 111 18.88 -17.04 -19.27
C LEU A 111 20.24 -16.31 -19.36
N PRO A 112 21.12 -16.42 -18.35
CA PRO A 112 22.39 -15.71 -18.31
C PRO A 112 23.31 -16.03 -19.50
N GLU A 113 23.27 -17.25 -20.05
CA GLU A 113 24.05 -17.61 -21.24
C GLU A 113 23.62 -16.87 -22.51
N LEU A 114 22.38 -16.39 -22.53
CA LEU A 114 21.80 -15.58 -23.60
C LEU A 114 21.76 -14.09 -23.23
N LEU A 115 22.27 -13.71 -22.06
CA LEU A 115 22.18 -12.36 -21.49
C LEU A 115 20.75 -11.85 -21.29
N ILE A 116 19.80 -12.74 -21.02
CA ILE A 116 18.39 -12.39 -20.81
C ILE A 116 18.02 -12.50 -19.33
N ASN A 117 17.42 -11.44 -18.78
CA ASN A 117 16.82 -11.44 -17.46
C ASN A 117 15.55 -10.58 -17.47
N LEU A 118 14.41 -11.24 -17.72
CA LEU A 118 13.09 -10.61 -17.75
C LEU A 118 12.28 -11.08 -16.54
N SER A 119 11.54 -10.18 -15.93
CA SER A 119 10.62 -10.48 -14.83
C SER A 119 9.35 -9.68 -14.99
N GLU A 120 8.20 -10.31 -14.80
CA GLU A 120 6.87 -9.67 -14.90
C GLU A 120 6.53 -8.76 -13.72
N ASN A 121 7.54 -8.28 -12.98
CA ASN A 121 7.39 -7.27 -11.94
C ASN A 121 7.23 -5.88 -12.55
N TYR A 122 6.33 -5.72 -13.50
CA TYR A 122 5.79 -4.40 -13.78
C TYR A 122 4.89 -4.09 -12.59
N SER A 123 5.29 -3.11 -11.77
CA SER A 123 4.32 -2.45 -10.92
C SER A 123 3.25 -1.93 -11.87
N ALA A 124 2.08 -2.57 -11.90
CA ALA A 124 0.94 -1.97 -12.57
C ALA A 124 0.88 -0.51 -12.09
N PRO A 125 0.63 0.47 -12.97
CA PRO A 125 0.29 1.79 -12.48
C PRO A 125 -0.84 1.56 -11.49
N LYS A 126 -0.58 1.82 -10.19
CA LYS A 126 -1.61 1.67 -9.17
C LYS A 126 -2.77 2.47 -9.72
N ALA A 127 -3.90 1.82 -9.99
CA ALA A 127 -5.12 2.56 -10.26
C ALA A 127 -5.21 3.58 -9.14
N LYS A 128 -5.22 4.88 -9.49
CA LYS A 128 -5.21 5.97 -8.49
C LYS A 128 -6.20 5.57 -7.41
N SER A 129 -5.72 5.43 -6.17
CA SER A 129 -6.62 5.13 -5.06
C SER A 129 -7.73 6.18 -5.11
N LYS A 130 -9.00 5.77 -5.13
CA LYS A 130 -10.11 6.74 -5.18
C LYS A 130 -10.09 7.68 -3.99
N LYS A 131 -9.47 7.27 -2.87
CA LYS A 131 -9.39 8.00 -1.61
C LYS A 131 -7.95 8.14 -1.15
N LEU A 132 -7.64 9.25 -0.50
CA LEU A 132 -6.36 9.47 0.16
C LEU A 132 -6.18 8.47 1.31
N MET A 133 -4.95 8.03 1.53
CA MET A 133 -4.59 7.34 2.76
C MET A 133 -4.75 8.28 3.97
N PRO A 134 -5.00 7.73 5.18
CA PRO A 134 -5.17 8.53 6.39
C PRO A 134 -4.03 9.54 6.65
N SER A 135 -2.78 9.15 6.38
CA SER A 135 -1.61 10.04 6.54
C SER A 135 -1.59 11.18 5.52
N SER A 136 -2.01 10.93 4.28
CA SER A 136 -2.07 11.93 3.21
C SER A 136 -3.17 12.93 3.46
N GLN A 137 -4.35 12.44 3.84
CA GLN A 137 -5.45 13.29 4.30
C GLN A 137 -5.01 14.11 5.51
N PHE A 138 -4.38 13.51 6.52
CA PHE A 138 -3.89 14.23 7.68
C PHE A 138 -2.95 15.39 7.32
N ILE A 139 -1.96 15.16 6.45
CA ILE A 139 -1.02 16.21 6.00
C ILE A 139 -1.77 17.34 5.27
N LEU A 140 -2.73 16.99 4.40
CA LEU A 140 -3.54 17.97 3.69
C LEU A 140 -4.38 18.83 4.64
N LEU A 141 -5.11 18.20 5.56
CA LEU A 141 -5.94 18.90 6.55
C LEU A 141 -5.08 19.76 7.47
N TYR A 142 -3.93 19.24 7.91
CA TYR A 142 -2.98 19.99 8.72
C TYR A 142 -2.55 21.28 8.01
N TYR A 143 -2.16 21.19 6.74
CA TYR A 143 -1.75 22.35 5.96
C TYR A 143 -2.88 23.40 5.87
N ILE A 144 -4.10 22.95 5.54
CA ILE A 144 -5.27 23.85 5.40
C ILE A 144 -5.55 24.58 6.71
N LEU A 145 -5.60 23.85 7.83
CA LEU A 145 -5.92 24.40 9.14
C LEU A 145 -4.83 25.30 9.72
N ASN A 146 -3.56 25.06 9.37
CA ASN A 146 -2.41 25.69 10.02
C ASN A 146 -1.68 26.68 9.10
N LYS A 147 -2.26 27.12 7.97
CA LYS A 147 -1.58 28.04 7.03
C LYS A 147 -1.08 29.34 7.69
N LYS A 148 -1.85 29.89 8.64
CA LYS A 148 -1.52 31.14 9.34
C LYS A 148 -0.57 30.95 10.53
N ASN A 149 -0.12 29.72 10.81
CA ASN A 149 0.81 29.46 11.91
C ASN A 149 2.24 29.92 11.58
N ILE A 150 3.02 30.17 12.64
CA ILE A 150 4.44 30.54 12.54
C ILE A 150 5.24 29.41 11.85
N TRP A 151 4.87 28.15 12.12
CA TRP A 151 5.49 26.99 11.50
C TRP A 151 4.88 26.72 10.13
N GLN A 152 5.61 27.07 9.07
CA GLN A 152 5.18 26.94 7.68
C GLN A 152 5.65 25.60 7.09
N MET A 153 4.71 24.68 6.81
CA MET A 153 5.03 23.32 6.35
C MET A 153 5.91 23.29 5.09
N GLU A 154 5.65 24.18 4.13
CA GLU A 154 6.38 24.24 2.84
C GLU A 154 7.86 24.65 3.01
N ALA A 155 8.22 25.28 4.13
CA ALA A 155 9.59 25.66 4.46
C ALA A 155 10.43 24.51 5.03
N HIS A 156 9.84 23.33 5.25
CA HIS A 156 10.48 22.22 5.96
C HIS A 156 10.65 20.99 5.07
N SER A 157 11.72 20.25 5.33
CA SER A 157 12.00 18.97 4.69
C SER A 157 11.01 17.89 5.13
N PHE A 158 10.93 16.80 4.36
CA PHE A 158 10.03 15.68 4.70
C PHE A 158 10.35 15.07 6.07
N LYS A 159 11.63 15.09 6.48
CA LYS A 159 12.08 14.59 7.78
C LYS A 159 11.58 15.48 8.92
N GLU A 160 11.62 16.79 8.74
CA GLU A 160 11.13 17.75 9.73
C GLU A 160 9.60 17.71 9.82
N ILE A 161 8.90 17.60 8.68
CA ILE A 161 7.46 17.36 8.66
C ILE A 161 7.11 16.08 9.43
N ALA A 162 7.84 14.99 9.19
CA ALA A 162 7.63 13.72 9.90
C ALA A 162 7.81 13.88 11.41
N SER A 163 8.87 14.54 11.85
CA SER A 163 9.11 14.85 13.26
C SER A 163 7.99 15.70 13.87
N LYS A 164 7.58 16.78 13.19
CA LYS A 164 6.56 17.71 13.65
C LYS A 164 5.18 17.04 13.80
N LEU A 165 4.82 16.17 12.86
CA LEU A 165 3.51 15.51 12.81
C LEU A 165 3.50 14.15 13.53
N ASN A 166 4.61 13.74 14.15
CA ASN A 166 4.79 12.44 14.79
C ASN A 166 4.49 11.24 13.86
N TYR A 167 4.93 11.34 12.60
CA TYR A 167 4.90 10.26 11.62
C TYR A 167 6.32 9.75 11.33
N THR A 168 6.43 8.53 10.78
CA THR A 168 7.71 8.06 10.26
C THR A 168 8.06 8.80 8.96
N PRO A 169 9.36 9.03 8.66
CA PRO A 169 9.77 9.63 7.39
C PRO A 169 9.25 8.88 6.16
N MET A 170 9.12 7.55 6.26
CA MET A 170 8.58 6.70 5.21
C MET A 170 7.08 6.96 5.00
N ALA A 171 6.29 7.08 6.08
CA ALA A 171 4.87 7.40 5.98
C ALA A 171 4.64 8.78 5.35
N VAL A 172 5.42 9.79 5.75
CA VAL A 172 5.37 11.14 5.14
C VAL A 172 5.76 11.10 3.68
N SER A 173 6.81 10.35 3.31
CA SER A 173 7.22 10.22 1.90
C SER A 173 6.13 9.58 1.04
N TYR A 174 5.47 8.54 1.53
CA TYR A 174 4.32 7.96 0.83
C TYR A 174 3.17 8.95 0.71
N ALA A 175 2.83 9.62 1.81
CA ALA A 175 1.72 10.56 1.84
C ALA A 175 1.92 11.73 0.88
N ILE A 176 3.12 12.32 0.86
CA ILE A 176 3.48 13.40 -0.06
C ILE A 176 3.47 12.93 -1.52
N ASN A 177 3.96 11.72 -1.81
CA ASN A 177 3.88 11.18 -3.17
C ASN A 177 2.42 10.97 -3.61
N GLU A 178 1.55 10.48 -2.73
CA GLU A 178 0.12 10.34 -3.03
C GLU A 178 -0.54 11.71 -3.29
N LEU A 179 -0.26 12.72 -2.45
CA LEU A 179 -0.74 14.09 -2.69
C LEU A 179 -0.26 14.67 -4.04
N LYS A 180 0.96 14.33 -4.46
CA LYS A 180 1.48 14.68 -5.78
C LYS A 180 0.73 13.95 -6.91
N GLU A 181 0.41 12.66 -6.75
CA GLU A 181 -0.38 11.87 -7.72
C GLU A 181 -1.81 12.43 -7.92
N HIS A 182 -2.36 13.07 -6.89
CA HIS A 182 -3.62 13.83 -6.94
C HIS A 182 -3.47 15.29 -7.38
N GLU A 183 -2.27 15.70 -7.80
CA GLU A 183 -1.96 17.05 -8.29
C GLU A 183 -2.28 18.15 -7.26
N LEU A 184 -2.15 17.84 -5.97
CA LEU A 184 -2.36 18.80 -4.89
C LEU A 184 -1.08 19.57 -4.57
N ILE A 185 0.07 18.92 -4.77
CA ILE A 185 1.39 19.50 -4.49
C ILE A 185 2.44 19.19 -5.57
N THR A 186 3.51 19.97 -5.58
CA THR A 186 4.78 19.66 -6.24
C THR A 186 5.85 19.36 -5.20
N ILE A 187 6.88 18.63 -5.61
CA ILE A 187 8.06 18.34 -4.80
C ILE A 187 9.26 19.00 -5.50
N HIS A 188 10.07 19.73 -4.75
CA HIS A 188 11.27 20.39 -5.24
C HIS A 188 12.47 20.14 -4.31
N GLY A 189 13.69 20.34 -4.84
CA GLY A 189 14.94 20.05 -4.16
C GLY A 189 15.51 18.66 -4.47
N GLU A 190 16.84 18.55 -4.50
CA GLU A 190 17.57 17.31 -4.86
C GLU A 190 17.97 16.51 -3.62
N LYS A 191 18.75 17.13 -2.71
CA LYS A 191 19.22 16.49 -1.46
C LYS A 191 18.18 16.56 -0.36
N GLU A 192 17.64 17.76 -0.11
CA GLU A 192 16.53 17.98 0.79
C GLU A 192 15.30 18.31 -0.03
N LYS A 193 14.26 17.47 0.11
CA LYS A 193 13.01 17.61 -0.62
C LYS A 193 12.02 18.41 0.21
N HIS A 194 11.42 19.41 -0.44
CA HIS A 194 10.38 20.27 0.08
C HIS A 194 9.13 20.14 -0.77
N ILE A 195 7.99 20.54 -0.22
CA ILE A 195 6.71 20.52 -0.92
C ILE A 195 6.25 21.94 -1.21
N LYS A 196 5.47 22.10 -2.28
CA LYS A 196 4.71 23.31 -2.55
C LYS A 196 3.29 22.96 -2.98
N PHE A 197 2.29 23.50 -2.31
CA PHE A 197 0.88 23.36 -2.69
C PHE A 197 0.57 24.23 -3.91
N HIS A 198 -0.26 23.70 -4.80
CA HIS A 198 -0.59 24.40 -6.05
C HIS A 198 -1.59 25.54 -5.85
N LEU A 199 -2.36 25.51 -4.76
CA LEU A 199 -3.55 26.33 -4.56
C LEU A 199 -3.59 26.91 -3.15
N GLU A 200 -4.33 28.01 -3.02
CA GLU A 200 -4.77 28.54 -1.73
C GLU A 200 -5.65 27.53 -0.99
N THR A 201 -5.77 27.66 0.33
CA THR A 201 -6.36 26.63 1.20
C THR A 201 -7.83 26.35 0.92
N ASN A 202 -8.60 27.38 0.57
CA ASN A 202 -9.99 27.24 0.14
C ASN A 202 -10.12 26.48 -1.18
N ALA A 203 -9.36 26.88 -2.21
CA ALA A 203 -9.36 26.21 -3.50
C ALA A 203 -8.81 24.77 -3.40
N LEU A 204 -7.87 24.52 -2.50
CA LEU A 204 -7.33 23.20 -2.23
C LEU A 204 -8.37 22.28 -1.57
N TRP A 205 -9.11 22.79 -0.58
CA TRP A 205 -10.24 22.10 0.02
C TRP A 205 -11.31 21.72 -1.01
N ASP A 206 -11.75 22.71 -1.81
CA ASP A 206 -12.74 22.50 -2.86
C ASP A 206 -12.27 21.48 -3.91
N LYS A 207 -11.00 21.55 -4.32
CA LYS A 207 -10.42 20.58 -5.26
C LYS A 207 -10.45 19.17 -4.68
N ALA A 208 -10.05 19.00 -3.43
CA ALA A 208 -10.03 17.69 -2.77
C ALA A 208 -11.45 17.11 -2.57
N LEU A 209 -12.45 17.94 -2.23
CA LEU A 209 -13.85 17.54 -2.16
C LEU A 209 -14.41 17.15 -3.54
N LYS A 210 -14.20 17.98 -4.57
CA LYS A 210 -14.69 17.73 -5.94
C LYS A 210 -14.09 16.47 -6.57
N GLN A 211 -12.80 16.20 -6.30
CA GLN A 211 -12.17 14.95 -6.72
C GLN A 211 -12.70 13.72 -5.95
N ASN A 212 -13.49 13.94 -4.89
CA ASN A 212 -14.02 12.91 -4.01
C ASN A 212 -12.92 12.02 -3.42
N ILE A 213 -11.77 12.62 -3.04
CA ILE A 213 -10.61 11.89 -2.51
C ILE A 213 -10.55 11.90 -0.98
N LEU A 214 -11.34 12.75 -0.32
CA LEU A 214 -11.45 12.82 1.13
C LEU A 214 -12.42 11.75 1.67
N GLU A 215 -12.09 11.22 2.84
CA GLU A 215 -12.83 10.16 3.52
C GLU A 215 -13.10 10.51 4.98
N SER A 216 -14.12 9.88 5.58
CA SER A 216 -14.38 10.04 7.00
C SER A 216 -13.17 9.60 7.83
N PRO A 217 -12.77 10.39 8.86
CA PRO A 217 -11.73 9.99 9.81
C PRO A 217 -12.16 8.81 10.67
N VAL A 218 -13.47 8.58 10.81
CA VAL A 218 -14.03 7.55 11.70
C VAL A 218 -13.82 6.18 11.07
N LEU A 219 -13.09 5.31 11.77
CA LEU A 219 -12.95 3.90 11.42
C LEU A 219 -14.17 3.10 11.87
N LYS A 220 -14.64 3.35 13.10
CA LYS A 220 -15.85 2.77 13.68
C LYS A 220 -16.25 3.54 14.94
N THR A 221 -17.46 3.31 15.43
CA THR A 221 -17.96 3.84 16.70
C THR A 221 -18.22 2.69 17.68
N VAL A 222 -17.88 2.89 18.94
CA VAL A 222 -18.09 1.93 20.04
C VAL A 222 -18.73 2.68 21.21
N PHE A 223 -19.72 2.07 21.84
CA PHE A 223 -20.41 2.63 22.99
C PHE A 223 -19.90 2.01 24.28
N VAL A 224 -19.77 2.83 25.33
CA VAL A 224 -19.30 2.44 26.67
C VAL A 224 -20.08 3.18 27.75
N ASP A 225 -20.10 2.63 28.95
CA ASP A 225 -20.79 3.27 30.09
C ASP A 225 -19.87 4.22 30.89
N GLU A 226 -18.56 4.01 30.77
CA GLU A 226 -17.54 4.81 31.46
C GLU A 226 -16.36 5.15 30.53
N LEU A 227 -15.80 6.34 30.72
CA LEU A 227 -14.58 6.78 30.05
C LEU A 227 -13.37 6.52 30.95
N ALA A 228 -12.27 6.06 30.36
CA ALA A 228 -11.01 5.91 31.07
C ALA A 228 -10.45 7.28 31.50
N SER A 229 -10.22 7.47 32.80
CA SER A 229 -9.80 8.77 33.37
C SER A 229 -8.37 9.18 33.01
N ASN A 230 -7.53 8.23 32.61
CA ASN A 230 -6.12 8.45 32.27
C ASN A 230 -5.89 8.76 30.79
N ILE A 231 -6.96 8.96 30.01
CA ILE A 231 -6.87 9.24 28.57
C ILE A 231 -7.65 10.50 28.25
N LYS A 232 -7.07 11.30 27.36
CA LYS A 232 -7.74 12.48 26.83
C LYS A 232 -8.65 12.06 25.68
N PHE A 233 -9.90 12.46 25.81
CA PHE A 233 -10.93 12.28 24.79
C PHE A 233 -11.31 13.66 24.24
N LEU A 234 -11.38 13.80 22.92
CA LEU A 234 -11.85 15.02 22.29
C LEU A 234 -13.32 14.86 21.94
N LYS A 235 -14.18 15.83 22.25
CA LYS A 235 -15.57 15.83 21.79
C LYS A 235 -15.59 15.74 20.27
N SER A 236 -16.45 14.89 19.73
CA SER A 236 -16.60 14.67 18.29
C SER A 236 -18.06 14.62 17.87
N ASN A 237 -18.33 14.37 16.59
CA ASN A 237 -19.67 14.25 16.03
C ASN A 237 -20.58 15.44 16.45
N CYS A 238 -21.87 15.21 16.68
CA CYS A 238 -22.84 16.21 17.11
C CYS A 238 -22.49 16.86 18.46
N ALA A 239 -21.64 16.24 19.29
CA ALA A 239 -21.20 16.85 20.54
C ALA A 239 -20.12 17.94 20.32
N ALA A 240 -19.47 17.96 19.17
CA ALA A 240 -18.48 18.98 18.78
C ALA A 240 -19.07 20.11 17.95
N LEU A 241 -20.16 19.88 17.19
CA LEU A 241 -20.77 20.89 16.32
C LEU A 241 -21.11 22.22 17.01
N PRO A 242 -21.61 22.27 18.26
CA PRO A 242 -21.93 23.54 18.93
C PRO A 242 -20.72 24.47 19.13
N GLN A 243 -19.50 23.94 19.03
CA GLN A 243 -18.28 24.76 19.09
C GLN A 243 -18.02 25.54 17.79
N TYR A 244 -18.59 25.07 16.67
CA TYR A 244 -18.33 25.59 15.33
C TYR A 244 -19.55 26.25 14.68
N ALA A 245 -20.75 25.85 15.06
CA ALA A 245 -22.01 26.30 14.47
C ALA A 245 -23.09 26.52 15.53
N ASN A 246 -24.11 27.31 15.19
CA ASN A 246 -25.23 27.56 16.07
C ASN A 246 -26.23 26.38 16.03
N ILE A 247 -25.94 25.32 16.78
CA ILE A 247 -26.77 24.14 16.88
C ILE A 247 -26.89 23.69 18.34
N ASN A 248 -28.06 23.16 18.71
CA ASN A 248 -28.26 22.58 20.02
C ASN A 248 -27.38 21.34 20.22
N PRO A 249 -26.76 21.17 21.40
CA PRO A 249 -25.96 19.99 21.68
C PRO A 249 -26.80 18.72 21.62
N SER A 250 -26.24 17.65 21.05
CA SER A 250 -26.85 16.32 21.12
C SER A 250 -26.93 15.83 22.57
N SER A 251 -27.99 15.09 22.89
CA SER A 251 -28.12 14.42 24.18
C SER A 251 -27.10 13.30 24.36
N GLN A 252 -26.68 12.64 23.27
CA GLN A 252 -25.64 11.63 23.28
C GLN A 252 -24.26 12.29 23.29
N PRO A 253 -23.43 12.05 24.32
CA PRO A 253 -22.05 12.50 24.31
C PRO A 253 -21.22 11.65 23.33
N PHE A 254 -20.48 12.33 22.45
CA PHE A 254 -19.58 11.73 21.49
C PHE A 254 -18.14 12.19 21.72
N PHE A 255 -17.21 11.25 21.60
CA PHE A 255 -15.79 11.48 21.77
C PHE A 255 -14.98 10.77 20.69
N ALA A 256 -13.85 11.34 20.29
CA ALA A 256 -12.88 10.73 19.39
C ALA A 256 -11.62 10.31 20.16
N ILE A 257 -11.04 9.20 19.69
CA ILE A 257 -9.74 8.70 20.15
C ILE A 257 -8.97 8.09 18.97
N GLU A 258 -7.64 8.13 19.04
CA GLU A 258 -6.78 7.44 18.08
C GLU A 258 -6.89 5.92 18.20
N LYS A 259 -6.80 5.23 17.06
CA LYS A 259 -6.94 3.79 16.91
C LYS A 259 -6.05 2.95 17.85
N SER A 260 -4.76 3.23 17.92
CA SER A 260 -3.82 2.48 18.76
C SER A 260 -4.12 2.64 20.25
N LEU A 261 -4.52 3.83 20.70
CA LEU A 261 -4.95 4.07 22.07
C LEU A 261 -6.22 3.27 22.43
N PHE A 262 -7.21 3.24 21.53
CA PHE A 262 -8.42 2.43 21.73
C PHE A 262 -8.08 0.94 21.87
N TYR A 263 -7.25 0.38 20.99
CA TYR A 263 -6.87 -1.03 21.09
C TYR A 263 -6.04 -1.35 22.33
N SER A 264 -5.26 -0.40 22.84
CA SER A 264 -4.59 -0.52 24.14
C SER A 264 -5.60 -0.62 25.29
N LEU A 265 -6.61 0.27 25.33
CA LEU A 265 -7.69 0.20 26.31
C LEU A 265 -8.45 -1.14 26.26
N GLN A 266 -8.77 -1.60 25.05
CA GLN A 266 -9.47 -2.86 24.84
C GLN A 266 -8.65 -4.04 25.35
N LYS A 267 -7.34 -4.07 25.05
CA LYS A 267 -6.42 -5.12 25.51
C LYS A 267 -6.29 -5.15 27.03
N ASN A 268 -6.29 -3.98 27.66
CA ASN A 268 -6.17 -3.83 29.12
C ASN A 268 -7.51 -3.99 29.86
N ARG A 269 -8.62 -4.27 29.16
CA ARG A 269 -9.98 -4.38 29.72
C ARG A 269 -10.46 -3.11 30.44
N ASN A 270 -10.01 -1.96 29.98
CA ASN A 270 -10.37 -0.65 30.54
C ASN A 270 -11.60 -0.03 29.85
N LEU A 271 -12.41 -0.84 29.16
CA LEU A 271 -13.66 -0.40 28.52
C LEU A 271 -14.83 -1.10 29.20
N VAL A 272 -15.69 -0.33 29.88
CA VAL A 272 -16.85 -0.85 30.60
C VAL A 272 -18.02 -1.02 29.62
N ASN A 273 -18.54 -2.25 29.52
CA ASN A 273 -19.69 -2.63 28.67
C ASN A 273 -19.56 -2.22 27.19
N ALA A 274 -18.35 -2.31 26.64
CA ALA A 274 -18.09 -1.92 25.25
C ALA A 274 -18.93 -2.72 24.24
N ASN A 275 -19.73 -2.04 23.44
CA ASN A 275 -20.59 -2.65 22.42
C ASN A 275 -20.81 -1.71 21.21
N ALA A 276 -21.60 -2.16 20.22
CA ALA A 276 -21.82 -1.43 18.96
C ALA A 276 -23.19 -0.74 18.86
N ILE A 277 -24.02 -0.81 19.91
CA ILE A 277 -25.43 -0.45 19.87
C ILE A 277 -25.71 0.81 20.70
N GLU A 278 -25.42 0.76 22.00
CA GLU A 278 -25.78 1.84 22.94
C GLU A 278 -24.86 1.92 24.16
N GLY A 279 -24.88 3.06 24.84
CA GLY A 279 -24.12 3.29 26.06
C GLY A 279 -24.09 4.77 26.42
N LYS A 280 -23.65 5.07 27.64
CA LYS A 280 -23.59 6.45 28.13
C LYS A 280 -22.72 7.36 27.26
N TYR A 281 -21.66 6.82 26.68
CA TYR A 281 -20.72 7.54 25.83
C TYR A 281 -20.51 6.81 24.50
N ALA A 282 -20.50 7.57 23.41
CA ALA A 282 -20.13 7.07 22.10
C ALA A 282 -18.68 7.48 21.78
N ILE A 283 -17.83 6.50 21.48
CA ILE A 283 -16.42 6.70 21.15
C ILE A 283 -16.21 6.39 19.67
N GLU A 284 -15.90 7.41 18.88
CA GLU A 284 -15.42 7.30 17.51
C GLU A 284 -13.91 6.97 17.52
N ILE A 285 -13.55 5.86 16.90
CA ILE A 285 -12.16 5.46 16.71
C ILE A 285 -11.68 6.05 15.40
N TRP A 286 -10.69 6.94 15.45
CA TRP A 286 -10.22 7.67 14.28
C TRP A 286 -9.01 7.01 13.61
N LYS A 287 -8.93 7.11 12.28
CA LYS A 287 -7.86 6.57 11.42
C LYS A 287 -6.51 7.26 11.61
N TYR A 288 -6.52 8.48 12.15
CA TYR A 288 -5.35 9.28 12.52
C TYR A 288 -5.60 9.96 13.87
N ASN A 289 -4.53 10.45 14.51
CA ASN A 289 -4.64 11.06 15.84
C ASN A 289 -5.37 12.42 15.76
N PRO A 290 -6.56 12.57 16.36
CA PRO A 290 -7.32 13.83 16.30
C PRO A 290 -6.63 14.97 17.06
N GLU A 291 -5.74 14.69 18.01
CA GLU A 291 -5.08 15.72 18.82
C GLU A 291 -3.98 16.47 18.06
N LEU A 292 -3.42 15.87 17.00
CA LEU A 292 -2.23 16.40 16.33
C LEU A 292 -2.54 17.39 15.20
N LEU A 293 -3.81 17.53 14.79
CA LEU A 293 -4.20 18.48 13.73
C LEU A 293 -4.23 19.93 14.22
N PHE A 294 -4.36 20.14 15.52
CA PHE A 294 -4.33 21.46 16.13
C PHE A 294 -2.99 21.78 16.78
N ASN A 295 -2.41 22.91 16.39
CA ASN A 295 -1.21 23.46 17.01
C ASN A 295 -1.49 24.86 17.59
N GLY A 296 -2.48 24.97 18.48
CA GLY A 296 -2.56 26.06 19.47
C GLY A 296 -3.49 27.26 19.19
N THR A 297 -4.34 27.24 18.15
CA THR A 297 -5.18 28.40 17.78
C THR A 297 -6.64 28.38 18.27
N LEU A 298 -7.15 27.24 18.75
CA LEU A 298 -8.45 27.18 19.43
C LEU A 298 -8.19 27.03 20.93
N GLU A 299 -8.72 27.97 21.71
CA GLU A 299 -8.47 28.10 23.15
C GLU A 299 -8.87 26.88 23.99
N ASN A 300 -9.55 25.88 23.41
CA ASN A 300 -9.97 24.68 24.10
C ASN A 300 -9.66 23.42 23.28
N ASN A 301 -8.57 22.76 23.65
CA ASN A 301 -8.06 21.51 23.07
C ASN A 301 -8.94 20.29 23.47
N THR A 302 -10.26 20.47 23.45
CA THR A 302 -11.30 19.56 23.98
C THR A 302 -12.25 19.06 22.89
N VAL A 303 -12.14 19.58 21.67
CA VAL A 303 -12.93 19.20 20.48
C VAL A 303 -12.00 18.78 19.34
N VAL A 304 -12.49 17.92 18.46
CA VAL A 304 -11.77 17.52 17.22
C VAL A 304 -11.72 18.66 16.20
N ASP A 305 -10.83 18.57 15.21
CA ASP A 305 -10.71 19.61 14.19
C ASP A 305 -11.93 19.73 13.26
N PRO A 306 -12.26 20.94 12.80
CA PRO A 306 -13.49 21.20 12.09
C PRO A 306 -13.54 20.50 10.74
N LEU A 307 -12.41 20.34 10.04
CA LEU A 307 -12.42 19.69 8.73
C LEU A 307 -12.61 18.18 8.84
N SER A 308 -11.96 17.53 9.80
CA SER A 308 -12.23 16.12 10.10
C SER A 308 -13.65 15.92 10.63
N LEU A 309 -14.17 16.85 11.46
CA LEU A 309 -15.56 16.82 11.92
C LEU A 309 -16.55 16.93 10.76
N TYR A 310 -16.29 17.84 9.83
CA TYR A 310 -17.08 17.95 8.60
C TYR A 310 -17.05 16.62 7.83
N LEU A 311 -15.87 16.04 7.62
CA LEU A 311 -15.74 14.77 6.91
C LEU A 311 -16.40 13.58 7.62
N SER A 312 -16.57 13.62 8.94
CA SER A 312 -17.28 12.57 9.68
C SER A 312 -18.80 12.67 9.58
N LEU A 313 -19.32 13.85 9.24
CA LEU A 313 -20.76 14.15 9.21
C LEU A 313 -21.31 14.54 7.84
N LYS A 314 -20.45 14.74 6.82
CA LYS A 314 -20.84 15.24 5.49
C LYS A 314 -21.90 14.41 4.77
N ASP A 315 -22.04 13.14 5.12
CA ASP A 315 -22.99 12.19 4.52
C ASP A 315 -24.25 12.03 5.41
N SER A 316 -24.43 12.90 6.42
CA SER A 316 -25.63 12.98 7.24
C SER A 316 -26.84 13.42 6.40
N THR A 317 -28.03 12.97 6.79
CA THR A 317 -29.32 13.35 6.18
C THR A 317 -30.17 14.26 7.09
N ASP A 318 -29.66 14.62 8.27
CA ASP A 318 -30.32 15.57 9.18
C ASP A 318 -30.03 17.00 8.70
N GLU A 319 -31.07 17.71 8.25
CA GLU A 319 -31.00 19.10 7.75
C GLU A 319 -30.34 20.07 8.75
N ARG A 320 -30.49 19.83 10.06
CA ARG A 320 -29.85 20.68 11.09
C ARG A 320 -28.34 20.48 11.11
N ILE A 321 -27.89 19.23 10.89
CA ILE A 321 -26.47 18.91 10.79
C ILE A 321 -25.92 19.50 9.50
N GLU A 322 -26.61 19.35 8.37
CA GLU A 322 -26.20 19.95 7.09
C GLU A 322 -25.99 21.47 7.21
N MET A 323 -26.98 22.18 7.78
CA MET A 323 -26.88 23.63 7.99
C MET A 323 -25.76 24.02 8.97
N ALA A 324 -25.47 23.19 9.98
CA ALA A 324 -24.34 23.40 10.88
C ALA A 324 -22.99 23.18 10.17
N LEU A 325 -22.91 22.22 9.26
CA LEU A 325 -21.71 21.96 8.47
C LEU A 325 -21.41 23.09 7.47
N GLU A 326 -22.44 23.71 6.90
CA GLU A 326 -22.30 24.90 6.04
C GLU A 326 -21.68 26.06 6.82
N GLN A 327 -22.23 26.40 8.00
CA GLN A 327 -21.67 27.43 8.88
C GLN A 327 -20.21 27.13 9.30
N LEU A 328 -19.92 25.87 9.59
CA LEU A 328 -18.57 25.43 9.97
C LEU A 328 -17.58 25.69 8.83
N ILE A 329 -17.90 25.30 7.59
CA ILE A 329 -17.01 25.50 6.44
C ILE A 329 -16.87 26.98 6.11
N GLU A 330 -17.96 27.74 6.14
CA GLU A 330 -17.94 29.19 5.92
C GLU A 330 -17.00 29.89 6.90
N LYS A 331 -17.02 29.52 8.18
CA LYS A 331 -16.16 30.14 9.21
C LYS A 331 -14.69 29.72 9.13
N MET A 332 -14.41 28.48 8.70
CA MET A 332 -13.07 27.89 8.80
C MET A 332 -12.28 27.94 7.50
N ILE A 333 -12.95 27.93 6.34
CA ILE A 333 -12.32 27.89 5.03
C ILE A 333 -12.49 29.20 4.25
N TRP A 334 -13.63 29.88 4.38
CA TRP A 334 -13.95 31.13 3.68
C TRP A 334 -13.86 32.33 4.62
#